data_AF-A0A562P3K5-F1
#
_entry.id   AF-A0A562P3K5-F1
#
_cell.length_a   1.000
_cell.length_b   1.000
_cell.length_c   1.000
_cell.angle_alpha   90.00
_cell.angle_beta   90.00
_cell.angle_gamma   90.00
#
_symmetry.space_group_name_H-M   'P 1'
#
loop_
_entity.id
_entity.type
_entity.pdbx_description
1 polymer ?
#
loop_
_entity_poly.entity_id
_entity_poly.type
_entity_poly.pdbx_seq_one_letter_code
_entity_poly.pdbx_strand_id
1 'polypeptide(L)'
;MKTRSLKWITGIAIGLVGLATGVGDVSAQAVVNKIKERGYVSCGASQGVPGLSRPDEKGYYRGFDSDICRAFAVAILGDKDKIRYVPLNAGQRFPALQTGEIDILSRTSTITFTRDTVVRFVWINLYDTDGVLVRKADNITEPKLLDGKTVCLQGGGSLTEKAIEETEEEFGISMKKVYYDSTIQARDAFFGGRCDSYVTDGTAAAGQRASVAKNPDDYDILKVGHAAEPNGVAVARGDDQLFDVVRWTMNALFWAEANGITAQNVDEKLAAGNPEIKRVLGEEPGFGAPLGLDDKWAYNVIKQMGNYAEIWDQNLGKDSTLKVERGMNALWKDGGLNYPFPWD
;
A
#
# COMPACT_ATOMS: atom_id res chain seq x y z
N MET A 1 -31.01 73.00 -55.72
CA MET A 1 -30.34 72.80 -57.01
C MET A 1 -28.82 72.82 -56.80
N LYS A 2 -28.20 71.66 -56.56
CA LYS A 2 -26.84 71.27 -56.98
C LYS A 2 -26.56 69.85 -56.46
N THR A 3 -26.40 68.96 -57.42
CA THR A 3 -26.08 67.54 -57.35
C THR A 3 -24.59 67.31 -57.08
N ARG A 4 -24.25 66.15 -56.50
CA ARG A 4 -23.02 65.33 -56.72
C ARG A 4 -23.08 64.13 -55.76
N SER A 5 -23.48 62.92 -56.18
CA SER A 5 -22.80 61.91 -57.02
C SER A 5 -21.58 61.24 -56.37
N LEU A 6 -21.83 60.03 -55.85
CA LEU A 6 -21.08 58.77 -55.94
C LEU A 6 -19.56 58.81 -56.21
N LYS A 7 -18.80 58.12 -55.35
CA LYS A 7 -17.72 57.21 -55.77
C LYS A 7 -17.66 55.97 -54.88
N TRP A 8 -17.74 54.82 -55.54
CA TRP A 8 -17.48 53.50 -54.97
C TRP A 8 -15.98 53.33 -54.80
N ILE A 9 -15.55 52.74 -53.68
CA ILE A 9 -14.24 52.10 -53.55
C ILE A 9 -14.45 50.72 -52.91
N THR A 10 -14.18 49.71 -53.72
CA THR A 10 -13.97 48.30 -53.39
C THR A 10 -12.82 48.16 -52.40
N GLY A 11 -13.04 47.43 -51.30
CA GLY A 11 -12.05 47.21 -50.25
C GLY A 11 -12.05 45.76 -49.73
N ILE A 12 -11.27 44.93 -50.42
CA ILE A 12 -10.44 43.81 -49.94
C ILE A 12 -10.93 43.04 -48.69
N ALA A 13 -11.40 41.81 -48.90
CA ALA A 13 -11.49 40.78 -47.88
C ALA A 13 -10.08 40.28 -47.51
N ILE A 14 -9.61 40.59 -46.31
CA ILE A 14 -8.41 40.00 -45.71
C ILE A 14 -8.87 38.86 -44.80
N GLY A 15 -8.52 37.64 -45.20
CA GLY A 15 -8.75 36.42 -44.43
C GLY A 15 -8.01 36.47 -43.09
N LEU A 16 -8.77 36.31 -42.01
CA LEU A 16 -8.25 35.94 -40.70
C LEU A 16 -7.78 34.48 -40.78
N VAL A 17 -6.49 34.29 -41.07
CA VAL A 17 -5.78 33.06 -40.74
C VAL A 17 -5.71 33.01 -39.21
N GLY A 18 -6.65 32.30 -38.60
CA GLY A 18 -6.60 31.98 -37.19
C GLY A 18 -5.34 31.17 -36.92
N LEU A 19 -4.40 31.75 -36.18
CA LEU A 19 -3.38 30.96 -35.49
C LEU A 19 -4.12 30.02 -34.53
N ALA A 20 -4.21 28.75 -34.90
CA ALA A 20 -4.41 27.68 -33.95
C ALA A 20 -3.18 27.65 -33.05
N THR A 21 -3.22 28.43 -31.96
CA THR A 21 -2.32 28.22 -30.83
C THR A 21 -2.63 26.82 -30.33
N GLY A 22 -1.70 25.90 -30.59
CA GLY A 22 -1.73 24.56 -30.03
C GLY A 22 -1.98 24.69 -28.55
N VAL A 23 -3.13 24.18 -28.11
CA VAL A 23 -3.34 23.78 -26.73
C VAL A 23 -2.39 22.60 -26.58
N GLY A 24 -1.14 22.89 -26.26
CA GLY A 24 -0.26 21.87 -25.71
C GLY A 24 -0.96 21.42 -24.45
N ASP A 25 -1.41 20.17 -24.43
CA ASP A 25 -1.67 19.49 -23.17
C ASP A 25 -0.43 19.72 -22.33
N VAL A 26 -0.54 20.63 -21.36
CA VAL A 26 0.32 20.63 -20.19
C VAL A 26 -0.11 19.38 -19.45
N SER A 27 0.32 18.22 -19.97
CA SER A 27 0.26 16.95 -19.30
C SER A 27 0.83 17.21 -17.91
N ALA A 28 0.00 17.05 -16.88
CA ALA A 28 0.47 17.10 -15.52
C ALA A 28 1.71 16.21 -15.46
N GLN A 29 2.88 16.80 -15.18
CA GLN A 29 4.15 16.09 -15.23
C GLN A 29 3.98 14.76 -14.50
N ALA A 30 4.19 13.64 -15.21
CA ALA A 30 3.98 12.31 -14.66
C ALA A 30 4.72 12.19 -13.32
N VAL A 31 4.07 11.61 -12.31
CA VAL A 31 4.58 11.54 -10.94
C VAL A 31 5.93 10.84 -10.89
N VAL A 32 6.15 9.84 -11.75
CA VAL A 32 7.45 9.18 -11.94
C VAL A 32 8.56 10.19 -12.26
N ASN A 33 8.30 11.16 -13.13
CA ASN A 33 9.29 12.19 -13.46
C ASN A 33 9.50 13.16 -12.29
N LYS A 34 8.46 13.53 -11.55
CA LYS A 34 8.59 14.35 -10.32
C LYS A 34 9.42 13.62 -9.26
N ILE A 35 9.22 12.31 -9.09
CA ILE A 35 10.00 11.45 -8.20
C ILE A 35 11.48 11.47 -8.62
N LYS A 36 11.77 11.32 -9.92
CA LYS A 36 13.14 11.37 -10.46
C LYS A 36 13.80 12.73 -10.26
N GLU A 37 13.08 13.82 -10.54
CA GLU A 37 13.58 15.19 -10.40
C GLU A 37 13.94 15.50 -8.93
N ARG A 38 13.08 15.13 -7.99
CA ARG A 38 13.34 15.39 -6.56
C ARG A 38 14.23 14.33 -5.89
N GLY A 39 14.43 13.18 -6.54
CA GLY A 39 15.35 12.13 -6.11
C GLY A 39 14.86 11.25 -4.94
N TYR A 40 13.56 11.18 -4.66
CA TYR A 40 13.02 10.25 -3.65
C TYR A 40 11.53 9.93 -3.91
N VAL A 41 11.06 8.75 -3.50
CA VAL A 41 9.62 8.41 -3.42
C VAL A 41 9.04 8.88 -2.07
N SER A 42 7.87 9.53 -2.06
CA SER A 42 7.13 9.87 -0.84
C SER A 42 6.06 8.80 -0.61
N CYS A 43 6.24 7.96 0.41
CA CYS A 43 5.31 6.87 0.72
C CYS A 43 4.53 7.13 2.01
N GLY A 44 3.21 6.94 1.97
CA GLY A 44 2.36 6.97 3.16
C GLY A 44 2.62 5.75 4.04
N ALA A 45 2.94 5.98 5.31
CA ALA A 45 3.27 4.96 6.29
C ALA A 45 2.24 4.90 7.43
N SER A 46 2.22 3.79 8.16
CA SER A 46 1.50 3.75 9.43
C SER A 46 2.22 4.60 10.49
N GLN A 47 1.51 5.04 11.52
CA GLN A 47 2.11 5.78 12.63
C GLN A 47 2.99 4.89 13.53
N GLY A 48 2.76 3.58 13.56
CA GLY A 48 3.55 2.66 14.38
C GLY A 48 2.90 1.30 14.60
N VAL A 49 2.97 0.45 13.57
CA VAL A 49 2.49 -0.94 13.62
C VAL A 49 3.69 -1.87 13.39
N PRO A 50 4.18 -2.56 14.44
CA PRO A 50 5.28 -3.52 14.32
C PRO A 50 5.00 -4.60 13.28
N GLY A 51 6.02 -5.01 12.53
CA GLY A 51 5.89 -5.97 11.42
C GLY A 51 5.36 -5.36 10.11
N LEU A 52 4.52 -4.32 10.17
CA LEU A 52 3.91 -3.68 9.00
C LEU A 52 4.62 -2.38 8.62
N SER A 53 4.58 -1.36 9.48
CA SER A 53 5.24 -0.08 9.21
C SER A 53 5.42 0.72 10.50
N ARG A 54 6.67 0.93 10.94
CA ARG A 54 7.01 1.84 12.04
C ARG A 54 8.45 2.34 11.91
N PRO A 55 8.77 3.57 12.36
CA PRO A 55 10.15 3.98 12.51
C PRO A 55 10.84 3.14 13.61
N ASP A 56 12.10 2.77 13.38
CA ASP A 56 12.99 2.30 14.44
C ASP A 56 13.56 3.49 15.25
N GLU A 57 14.41 3.21 16.23
CA GLU A 57 15.01 4.22 17.11
C GLU A 57 15.83 5.29 16.35
N LYS A 58 16.28 4.98 15.13
CA LYS A 58 17.03 5.91 14.27
C LYS A 58 16.12 6.63 13.27
N GLY A 59 14.80 6.43 13.35
CA GLY A 59 13.83 6.98 12.42
C GLY A 59 13.73 6.22 11.10
N TYR A 60 14.41 5.08 10.95
CA TYR A 60 14.34 4.28 9.73
C TYR A 60 13.09 3.41 9.78
N TYR A 61 12.21 3.54 8.78
CA TYR A 61 10.95 2.79 8.76
C TYR A 61 11.20 1.31 8.48
N ARG A 62 10.66 0.43 9.32
CA ARG A 62 10.75 -1.03 9.21
C ARG A 62 9.36 -1.63 9.06
N GLY A 63 9.29 -2.76 8.37
CA GLY A 63 8.07 -3.56 8.23
C GLY A 63 7.70 -3.82 6.78
N PHE A 64 6.79 -4.76 6.60
CA PHE A 64 6.30 -5.27 5.33
C PHE A 64 5.84 -4.16 4.37
N ASP A 65 4.91 -3.31 4.81
CA ASP A 65 4.43 -2.16 4.01
C ASP A 65 5.56 -1.17 3.69
N SER A 66 6.52 -1.01 4.61
CA SER A 66 7.66 -0.13 4.39
C SER A 66 8.58 -0.69 3.30
N ASP A 67 8.87 -1.99 3.32
CA ASP A 67 9.71 -2.65 2.32
C ASP A 67 9.02 -2.75 0.96
N ILE A 68 7.69 -2.87 0.91
CA ILE A 68 6.93 -2.70 -0.33
C ILE A 68 7.12 -1.29 -0.90
N CYS A 69 7.06 -0.23 -0.09
CA CYS A 69 7.38 1.12 -0.59
C CYS A 69 8.82 1.24 -1.12
N ARG A 70 9.79 0.56 -0.48
CA ARG A 70 11.18 0.56 -0.94
C ARG A 70 11.35 -0.12 -2.29
N ALA A 71 10.58 -1.17 -2.58
CA ALA A 71 10.58 -1.78 -3.90
C ALA A 71 10.24 -0.77 -5.00
N PHE A 72 9.30 0.15 -4.76
CA PHE A 72 9.00 1.23 -5.72
C PHE A 72 10.13 2.26 -5.83
N ALA A 73 10.81 2.59 -4.72
CA ALA A 73 11.99 3.45 -4.76
C ALA A 73 13.13 2.82 -5.59
N VAL A 74 13.35 1.52 -5.44
CA VAL A 74 14.32 0.78 -6.27
C VAL A 74 13.89 0.73 -7.73
N ALA A 75 12.63 0.46 -8.03
CA ALA A 75 12.14 0.43 -9.41
C ALA A 75 12.34 1.78 -10.12
N ILE A 76 12.03 2.88 -9.45
CA ILE A 76 12.04 4.22 -10.05
C ILE A 76 13.43 4.87 -10.05
N LEU A 77 14.20 4.67 -8.97
CA LEU A 77 15.44 5.39 -8.68
C LEU A 77 16.67 4.49 -8.55
N GLY A 78 16.50 3.17 -8.56
CA GLY A 78 17.59 2.20 -8.43
C GLY A 78 18.17 2.06 -7.03
N ASP A 79 17.56 2.68 -6.01
CA ASP A 79 18.10 2.73 -4.65
C ASP A 79 16.96 2.72 -3.61
N LYS A 80 16.98 1.72 -2.73
CA LYS A 80 15.96 1.50 -1.69
C LYS A 80 15.92 2.60 -0.61
N ASP A 81 17.00 3.36 -0.46
CA ASP A 81 17.10 4.42 0.53
C ASP A 81 16.66 5.79 -0.03
N LYS A 82 16.30 5.87 -1.32
CA LYS A 82 15.67 7.06 -1.94
C LYS A 82 14.18 7.14 -1.66
N ILE A 83 13.84 7.13 -0.38
CA ILE A 83 12.46 7.13 0.09
C ILE A 83 12.27 8.06 1.30
N ARG A 84 11.14 8.74 1.33
CA ARG A 84 10.62 9.51 2.46
C ARG A 84 9.30 8.89 2.89
N TYR A 85 9.17 8.58 4.17
CA TYR A 85 7.90 8.12 4.73
C TYR A 85 7.14 9.27 5.39
N VAL A 86 5.82 9.26 5.22
CA VAL A 86 4.90 10.21 5.86
C VAL A 86 3.95 9.41 6.77
N PRO A 87 4.06 9.51 8.10
CA PRO A 87 3.18 8.78 9.02
C PRO A 87 1.75 9.35 8.99
N LEU A 88 0.79 8.50 8.64
CA LEU A 88 -0.60 8.90 8.45
C LEU A 88 -1.55 8.07 9.33
N ASN A 89 -2.50 8.75 9.96
CA ASN A 89 -3.62 8.09 10.62
C ASN A 89 -4.66 7.59 9.59
N ALA A 90 -5.71 6.90 10.04
CA ALA A 90 -6.70 6.32 9.13
C ALA A 90 -7.46 7.36 8.28
N GLY A 91 -7.73 8.55 8.84
CA GLY A 91 -8.46 9.62 8.17
C GLY A 91 -7.60 10.46 7.21
N GLN A 92 -6.29 10.51 7.43
CA GLN A 92 -5.36 11.33 6.63
C GLN A 92 -4.86 10.64 5.37
N ARG A 93 -4.82 9.29 5.35
CA ARG A 93 -4.10 8.52 4.32
C ARG A 93 -4.55 8.74 2.88
N PHE A 94 -5.87 8.83 2.64
CA PHE A 94 -6.40 9.05 1.29
C PHE A 94 -6.32 10.51 0.87
N PRO A 95 -6.69 11.49 1.73
CA PRO A 95 -6.44 12.90 1.42
C PRO A 95 -4.98 13.21 1.07
N ALA A 96 -4.01 12.66 1.80
CA ALA A 96 -2.58 12.86 1.53
C ALA A 96 -2.18 12.38 0.12
N LEU A 97 -2.80 11.31 -0.38
CA LEU A 97 -2.57 10.81 -1.72
C LEU A 97 -3.24 11.69 -2.78
N GLN A 98 -4.46 12.17 -2.51
CA GLN A 98 -5.19 13.07 -3.41
C GLN A 98 -4.53 14.44 -3.56
N THR A 99 -3.93 14.96 -2.49
CA THR A 99 -3.24 16.26 -2.50
C THR A 99 -1.80 16.18 -3.02
N GLY A 100 -1.28 14.97 -3.23
CA GLY A 100 0.10 14.74 -3.64
C GLY A 100 1.14 14.96 -2.54
N GLU A 101 0.73 14.94 -1.27
CA GLU A 101 1.65 14.90 -0.12
C GLU A 101 2.49 13.60 -0.14
N ILE A 102 1.87 12.51 -0.57
CA ILE A 102 2.52 11.22 -0.88
C ILE A 102 2.21 10.83 -2.32
N ASP A 103 3.10 10.04 -2.94
CA ASP A 103 2.87 9.50 -4.29
C ASP A 103 2.21 8.13 -4.24
N ILE A 104 2.59 7.33 -3.25
CA ILE A 104 2.16 5.92 -3.10
C ILE A 104 1.76 5.70 -1.64
N LEU A 105 0.68 4.94 -1.44
CA LEU A 105 0.26 4.47 -0.14
C LEU A 105 0.41 2.94 -0.08
N SER A 106 1.42 2.45 0.66
CA SER A 106 1.45 1.06 1.16
C SER A 106 1.37 1.12 2.67
N ARG A 107 0.16 0.86 3.19
CA ARG A 107 -0.22 0.90 4.59
C ARG A 107 -1.53 0.16 4.68
N THR A 108 -1.70 -0.79 5.59
CA THR A 108 -2.97 -1.55 5.78
C THR A 108 -4.21 -0.70 5.51
N SER A 109 -4.71 -0.83 4.27
CA SER A 109 -5.81 -0.07 3.69
C SER A 109 -6.58 -1.00 2.79
N THR A 110 -7.72 -1.46 3.30
CA THR A 110 -8.64 -2.33 2.58
C THR A 110 -9.15 -1.67 1.31
N ILE A 111 -9.14 -2.44 0.23
CA ILE A 111 -9.83 -2.07 -1.01
C ILE A 111 -11.34 -2.17 -0.78
N THR A 112 -12.05 -1.07 -1.03
CA THR A 112 -13.53 -1.05 -1.11
C THR A 112 -13.94 -0.25 -2.32
N PHE A 113 -15.16 -0.46 -2.81
CA PHE A 113 -15.72 0.35 -3.90
C PHE A 113 -15.62 1.85 -3.60
N THR A 114 -16.00 2.26 -2.39
CA THR A 114 -16.03 3.68 -1.99
C THR A 114 -14.65 4.30 -1.83
N ARG A 115 -13.62 3.52 -1.44
CA ARG A 115 -12.25 4.00 -1.36
C ARG A 115 -11.60 4.05 -2.74
N ASP A 116 -11.85 3.02 -3.56
CA ASP A 116 -11.31 2.95 -4.91
C ASP A 116 -11.97 3.97 -5.84
N THR A 117 -13.13 4.55 -5.55
CA THR A 117 -13.64 5.68 -6.36
C THR A 117 -12.92 7.00 -6.06
N VAL A 118 -12.17 7.08 -4.97
CA VAL A 118 -11.49 8.30 -4.48
C VAL A 118 -9.99 8.29 -4.81
N VAL A 119 -9.33 7.15 -4.60
CA VAL A 119 -7.94 6.87 -5.01
C VAL A 119 -7.93 5.70 -5.99
N ARG A 120 -6.78 5.17 -6.42
CA ARG A 120 -6.74 3.96 -7.25
C ARG A 120 -5.92 2.89 -6.57
N PHE A 121 -6.55 1.79 -6.17
CA PHE A 121 -5.82 0.62 -5.70
C PHE A 121 -5.24 -0.15 -6.89
N VAL A 122 -3.99 -0.56 -6.74
CA VAL A 122 -3.19 -1.12 -7.83
C VAL A 122 -3.01 -2.64 -7.67
N TRP A 123 -2.75 -3.08 -6.44
CA TRP A 123 -2.46 -4.48 -6.11
C TRP A 123 -2.82 -4.77 -4.66
N ILE A 124 -3.32 -5.99 -4.36
CA ILE A 124 -3.53 -6.47 -2.98
C ILE A 124 -2.21 -7.06 -2.47
N ASN A 125 -1.52 -6.37 -1.57
CA ASN A 125 -0.24 -6.83 -1.04
C ASN A 125 -0.39 -7.69 0.22
N LEU A 126 -1.52 -7.59 0.93
CA LEU A 126 -1.79 -8.33 2.15
C LEU A 126 -3.28 -8.67 2.27
N TYR A 127 -3.61 -9.96 2.32
CA TYR A 127 -4.92 -10.45 2.74
C TYR A 127 -4.90 -10.66 4.27
N ASP A 128 -5.77 -9.94 4.97
CA ASP A 128 -5.87 -10.00 6.44
C ASP A 128 -7.32 -10.29 6.87
N THR A 129 -7.56 -10.29 8.17
CA THR A 129 -8.88 -10.33 8.83
C THR A 129 -8.84 -9.47 10.07
N ASP A 130 -9.96 -8.94 10.55
CA ASP A 130 -9.96 -8.17 11.80
C ASP A 130 -9.79 -9.04 13.05
N GLY A 131 -9.14 -8.47 14.05
CA GLY A 131 -8.87 -9.11 15.33
C GLY A 131 -9.07 -8.18 16.52
N VAL A 132 -9.49 -8.76 17.64
CA VAL A 132 -9.57 -8.10 18.94
C VAL A 132 -8.53 -8.70 19.87
N LEU A 133 -7.63 -7.85 20.35
CA LEU A 133 -6.72 -8.17 21.45
C LEU A 133 -7.47 -8.11 22.78
N VAL A 134 -7.31 -9.18 23.56
CA VAL A 134 -7.88 -9.34 24.90
C VAL A 134 -6.82 -9.85 25.87
N ARG A 135 -6.98 -9.57 27.16
CA ARG A 135 -6.16 -10.16 28.22
C ARG A 135 -6.73 -11.52 28.61
N LYS A 136 -5.88 -12.54 28.73
CA LYS A 136 -6.30 -13.87 29.22
C LYS A 136 -6.92 -13.82 30.62
N ALA A 137 -6.41 -12.93 31.49
CA ALA A 137 -6.93 -12.73 32.83
C ALA A 137 -8.41 -12.28 32.88
N ASP A 138 -8.90 -11.67 31.80
CA ASP A 138 -10.28 -11.20 31.72
C ASP A 138 -11.26 -12.32 31.30
N ASN A 139 -10.74 -13.52 30.99
CA ASN A 139 -11.50 -14.73 30.58
C ASN A 139 -12.42 -14.49 29.37
N ILE A 140 -12.03 -13.60 28.45
CA ILE A 140 -12.74 -13.36 27.19
C ILE A 140 -12.15 -14.30 26.13
N THR A 141 -12.77 -15.47 25.94
CA THR A 141 -12.25 -16.52 25.05
C THR A 141 -13.00 -16.63 23.72
N GLU A 142 -14.11 -15.91 23.57
CA GLU A 142 -14.92 -15.90 22.35
C GLU A 142 -15.60 -14.52 22.17
N PRO A 143 -15.96 -14.12 20.93
CA PRO A 143 -16.50 -12.78 20.67
C PRO A 143 -17.74 -12.44 21.51
N LYS A 144 -18.62 -13.41 21.79
CA LYS A 144 -19.83 -13.20 22.61
C LYS A 144 -19.55 -12.68 24.02
N LEU A 145 -18.37 -12.96 24.59
CA LEU A 145 -17.97 -12.48 25.91
C LEU A 145 -17.53 -11.01 25.93
N LEU A 146 -17.56 -10.33 24.78
CA LEU A 146 -17.35 -8.89 24.66
C LEU A 146 -18.59 -8.07 25.01
N ASP A 147 -19.72 -8.69 25.37
CA ASP A 147 -20.94 -7.97 25.72
C ASP A 147 -20.74 -7.01 26.91
N GLY A 148 -21.16 -5.76 26.74
CA GLY A 148 -21.02 -4.66 27.70
C GLY A 148 -19.58 -4.17 27.93
N LYS A 149 -18.58 -4.80 27.29
CA LYS A 149 -17.15 -4.49 27.43
C LYS A 149 -16.75 -3.27 26.62
N THR A 150 -15.66 -2.64 27.03
CA THR A 150 -15.05 -1.51 26.32
C THR A 150 -14.07 -2.00 25.25
N VAL A 151 -14.14 -1.39 24.07
CA VAL A 151 -13.22 -1.64 22.96
C VAL A 151 -12.55 -0.36 22.50
N CYS A 152 -11.23 -0.32 22.61
CA CYS A 152 -10.42 0.75 22.06
C CYS A 152 -10.27 0.54 20.56
N LEU A 153 -10.45 1.60 19.77
CA LEU A 153 -10.29 1.57 18.32
C LEU A 153 -9.78 2.90 17.77
N GLN A 154 -9.11 2.84 16.62
CA GLN A 154 -8.76 4.04 15.87
C GLN A 154 -9.99 4.54 15.09
N GLY A 155 -10.35 5.81 15.28
CA GLY A 155 -11.37 6.50 14.50
C GLY A 155 -10.86 7.00 13.14
N GLY A 156 -11.75 7.64 12.38
CA GLY A 156 -11.39 8.27 11.10
C GLY A 156 -11.47 7.34 9.89
N GLY A 157 -12.37 6.37 9.88
CA GLY A 157 -12.68 5.56 8.69
C GLY A 157 -11.88 4.26 8.54
N SER A 158 -11.46 3.66 9.67
CA SER A 158 -11.00 2.26 9.71
C SER A 158 -12.18 1.30 9.48
N LEU A 159 -11.98 0.15 8.82
CA LEU A 159 -13.05 -0.86 8.69
C LEU A 159 -13.21 -1.71 9.95
N THR A 160 -12.25 -1.68 10.86
CA THR A 160 -12.32 -2.35 12.17
C THR A 160 -13.54 -1.91 12.99
N GLU A 161 -14.06 -0.70 12.76
CA GLU A 161 -15.32 -0.23 13.36
C GLU A 161 -16.51 -1.05 12.86
N LYS A 162 -16.59 -1.28 11.54
CA LYS A 162 -17.60 -2.14 10.91
C LYS A 162 -17.48 -3.58 11.39
N ALA A 163 -16.26 -4.10 11.58
CA ALA A 163 -16.05 -5.45 12.12
C ALA A 163 -16.63 -5.62 13.53
N ILE A 164 -16.56 -4.57 14.37
CA ILE A 164 -17.23 -4.57 15.68
C ILE A 164 -18.75 -4.58 15.51
N GLU A 165 -19.31 -3.75 14.61
CA GLU A 165 -20.75 -3.72 14.34
C GLU A 165 -21.27 -5.09 13.84
N GLU A 166 -20.55 -5.73 12.91
CA GLU A 166 -20.87 -7.08 12.41
C GLU A 166 -20.83 -8.13 13.51
N THR A 167 -19.86 -8.01 14.43
CA THR A 167 -19.74 -8.92 15.58
C THR A 167 -20.86 -8.70 16.59
N GLU A 168 -21.23 -7.45 16.86
CA GLU A 168 -22.37 -7.10 17.72
C GLU A 168 -23.69 -7.70 17.17
N GLU A 169 -23.91 -7.58 15.86
CA GLU A 169 -25.07 -8.16 15.18
C GLU A 169 -25.09 -9.69 15.22
N GLU A 170 -23.97 -10.34 14.89
CA GLU A 170 -23.87 -11.80 14.83
C GLU A 170 -24.16 -12.46 16.19
N PHE A 171 -23.62 -11.90 17.27
CA PHE A 171 -23.73 -12.50 18.59
C PHE A 171 -24.84 -11.90 19.47
N GLY A 172 -25.52 -10.86 18.99
CA GLY A 172 -26.54 -10.13 19.75
C GLY A 172 -25.97 -9.46 21.01
N ILE A 173 -24.79 -8.86 20.89
CA ILE A 173 -24.06 -8.21 21.99
C ILE A 173 -23.91 -6.71 21.75
N SER A 174 -23.51 -5.95 22.76
CA SER A 174 -23.21 -4.52 22.60
C SER A 174 -21.90 -4.12 23.28
N MET A 175 -20.97 -3.56 22.51
CA MET A 175 -19.66 -3.12 22.99
C MET A 175 -19.61 -1.60 23.12
N LYS A 176 -18.91 -1.12 24.16
CA LYS A 176 -18.68 0.31 24.42
C LYS A 176 -17.43 0.78 23.66
N LYS A 177 -17.65 1.36 22.48
CA LYS A 177 -16.58 1.86 21.59
C LYS A 177 -15.90 3.09 22.18
N VAL A 178 -14.56 3.06 22.27
CA VAL A 178 -13.72 4.17 22.75
C VAL A 178 -12.74 4.59 21.66
N TYR A 179 -13.02 5.74 21.04
CA TYR A 179 -12.30 6.23 19.88
C TYR A 179 -11.01 6.96 20.22
N TYR A 180 -9.98 6.70 19.42
CA TYR A 180 -8.71 7.43 19.44
C TYR A 180 -8.31 7.85 18.03
N ASP A 181 -7.58 8.95 17.90
CA ASP A 181 -7.11 9.44 16.60
C ASP A 181 -5.98 8.58 16.02
N SER A 182 -5.26 7.85 16.88
CA SER A 182 -4.08 7.06 16.52
C SER A 182 -4.20 5.61 16.96
N THR A 183 -3.70 4.71 16.11
CA THR A 183 -3.53 3.28 16.45
C THR A 183 -2.66 3.08 17.69
N ILE A 184 -1.61 3.91 17.86
CA ILE A 184 -0.72 3.87 19.03
C ILE A 184 -1.51 4.21 20.30
N GLN A 185 -2.34 5.26 20.27
CA GLN A 185 -3.12 5.69 21.43
C GLN A 185 -4.18 4.66 21.81
N ALA A 186 -4.90 4.09 20.83
CA ALA A 186 -5.88 3.02 21.07
C ALA A 186 -5.23 1.79 21.70
N ARG A 187 -4.09 1.34 21.15
CA ARG A 187 -3.30 0.24 21.67
C ARG A 187 -2.80 0.50 23.10
N ASP A 188 -2.20 1.66 23.34
CA ASP A 188 -1.61 2.01 24.64
C ASP A 188 -2.68 2.19 25.71
N ALA A 189 -3.87 2.67 25.33
CA ALA A 189 -5.02 2.70 26.22
C ALA A 189 -5.45 1.30 26.66
N PHE A 190 -5.46 0.32 25.75
CA PHE A 190 -5.72 -1.08 26.08
C PHE A 190 -4.63 -1.69 26.98
N PHE A 191 -3.35 -1.57 26.63
CA PHE A 191 -2.26 -2.08 27.47
C PHE A 191 -2.18 -1.36 28.83
N GLY A 192 -2.62 -0.11 28.90
CA GLY A 192 -2.77 0.66 30.13
C GLY A 192 -4.04 0.35 30.94
N GLY A 193 -4.88 -0.60 30.50
CA GLY A 193 -6.07 -1.05 31.21
C GLY A 193 -7.28 -0.13 31.12
N ARG A 194 -7.30 0.83 30.19
CA ARG A 194 -8.48 1.71 29.98
C ARG A 194 -9.61 1.05 29.20
N CYS A 195 -9.28 0.07 28.37
CA CYS A 195 -10.24 -0.75 27.64
C CYS A 195 -10.10 -2.23 28.00
N ASP A 196 -11.22 -2.94 27.97
CA ASP A 196 -11.28 -4.40 28.10
C ASP A 196 -10.63 -5.08 26.88
N SER A 197 -10.68 -4.43 25.72
CA SER A 197 -10.18 -4.97 24.46
C SER A 197 -9.69 -3.88 23.49
N TYR A 198 -8.94 -4.27 22.46
CA TYR A 198 -8.47 -3.39 21.37
C TYR A 198 -8.65 -4.06 20.01
N VAL A 199 -9.37 -3.41 19.10
CA VAL A 199 -9.63 -3.93 17.74
C VAL A 199 -8.70 -3.30 16.71
N THR A 200 -8.15 -4.13 15.83
CA THR A 200 -7.32 -3.72 14.67
C THR A 200 -7.24 -4.87 13.64
N ASP A 201 -6.53 -4.68 12.53
CA ASP A 201 -6.24 -5.75 11.57
C ASP A 201 -5.50 -6.90 12.27
N GLY A 202 -5.73 -8.16 11.90
CA GLY A 202 -5.20 -9.34 12.58
C GLY A 202 -3.67 -9.38 12.61
N THR A 203 -3.03 -9.04 11.48
CA THR A 203 -1.56 -8.93 11.42
C THR A 203 -1.05 -7.78 12.30
N ALA A 204 -1.79 -6.66 12.34
CA ALA A 204 -1.45 -5.56 13.24
C ALA A 204 -1.59 -5.97 14.71
N ALA A 205 -2.67 -6.67 15.09
CA ALA A 205 -2.88 -7.22 16.42
C ALA A 205 -1.73 -8.16 16.82
N ALA A 206 -1.32 -9.07 15.93
CA ALA A 206 -0.18 -9.96 16.15
C ALA A 206 1.12 -9.18 16.38
N GLY A 207 1.39 -8.15 15.55
CA GLY A 207 2.55 -7.28 15.70
C GLY A 207 2.56 -6.50 17.01
N GLN A 208 1.43 -5.92 17.42
CA GLN A 208 1.32 -5.19 18.68
C GLN A 208 1.47 -6.14 19.88
N ARG A 209 0.87 -7.34 19.84
CA ARG A 209 1.04 -8.35 20.89
C ARG A 209 2.51 -8.76 21.03
N ALA A 210 3.16 -9.13 19.92
CA ALA A 210 4.52 -9.65 19.94
C ALA A 210 5.57 -8.60 20.34
N SER A 211 5.35 -7.33 19.99
CA SER A 211 6.39 -6.29 20.10
C SER A 211 6.12 -5.19 21.13
N VAL A 212 4.91 -5.09 21.69
CA VAL A 212 4.53 -4.02 22.64
C VAL A 212 4.07 -4.58 23.98
N ALA A 213 3.41 -5.73 23.99
CA ALA A 213 3.06 -6.38 25.25
C ALA A 213 4.34 -6.73 26.03
N LYS A 214 4.33 -6.48 27.35
CA LYS A 214 5.45 -6.88 28.21
C LYS A 214 5.65 -8.40 28.19
N ASN A 215 4.54 -9.14 28.28
CA ASN A 215 4.49 -10.58 28.12
C ASN A 215 3.44 -10.90 27.05
N PRO A 216 3.85 -11.23 25.81
CA PRO A 216 2.91 -11.55 24.73
C PRO A 216 1.93 -12.68 25.07
N ASP A 217 2.36 -13.64 25.90
CA ASP A 217 1.56 -14.82 26.28
C ASP A 217 0.37 -14.50 27.19
N ASP A 218 0.31 -13.30 27.78
CA ASP A 218 -0.81 -12.84 28.61
C ASP A 218 -2.03 -12.41 27.78
N TYR A 219 -1.92 -12.43 26.46
CA TYR A 219 -2.92 -11.88 25.53
C TYR A 219 -3.32 -12.88 24.44
N ASP A 220 -4.61 -12.90 24.12
CA ASP A 220 -5.17 -13.62 22.98
C ASP A 220 -5.68 -12.65 21.92
N ILE A 221 -5.80 -13.15 20.69
CA ILE A 221 -6.40 -12.45 19.56
C ILE A 221 -7.64 -13.24 19.15
N LEU A 222 -8.80 -12.63 19.30
CA LEU A 222 -10.07 -13.18 18.84
C LEU A 222 -10.37 -12.63 17.45
N LYS A 223 -10.72 -13.50 16.50
CA LYS A 223 -11.20 -13.04 15.19
C LYS A 223 -12.57 -12.39 15.35
N VAL A 224 -12.77 -11.27 14.68
CA VAL A 224 -14.05 -10.53 14.65
C VAL A 224 -14.41 -10.12 13.22
N GLY A 225 -15.68 -9.77 13.01
CA GLY A 225 -16.20 -9.42 11.70
C GLY A 225 -16.25 -10.60 10.73
N HIS A 226 -16.88 -10.36 9.58
CA HIS A 226 -17.09 -11.41 8.55
C HIS A 226 -16.15 -11.25 7.36
N ALA A 227 -15.63 -10.04 7.15
CA ALA A 227 -14.86 -9.69 5.98
C ALA A 227 -13.41 -10.20 6.08
N ALA A 228 -12.92 -10.72 4.94
CA ALA A 228 -11.49 -10.65 4.67
C ALA A 228 -11.15 -9.19 4.34
N GLU A 229 -9.97 -8.75 4.77
CA GLU A 229 -9.47 -7.40 4.58
C GLU A 229 -8.36 -7.43 3.50
N PRO A 230 -8.69 -7.31 2.20
CA PRO A 230 -7.70 -7.21 1.13
C PRO A 230 -7.06 -5.82 1.19
N ASN A 231 -5.91 -5.72 1.86
CA ASN A 231 -5.11 -4.51 1.94
C ASN A 231 -4.34 -4.31 0.64
N GLY A 232 -4.43 -3.12 0.08
CA GLY A 232 -3.83 -2.81 -1.21
C GLY A 232 -2.91 -1.60 -1.20
N VAL A 233 -2.01 -1.59 -2.18
CA VAL A 233 -1.20 -0.42 -2.53
C VAL A 233 -2.07 0.52 -3.37
N ALA A 234 -2.09 1.80 -3.02
CA ALA A 234 -2.86 2.82 -3.72
C ALA A 234 -1.99 3.95 -4.28
N VAL A 235 -2.44 4.51 -5.39
CA VAL A 235 -1.90 5.73 -6.02
C VAL A 235 -3.03 6.75 -6.23
N ALA A 236 -2.66 8.02 -6.49
CA ALA A 236 -3.65 9.00 -6.91
C ALA A 236 -4.27 8.60 -8.27
N ARG A 237 -5.55 8.94 -8.48
CA ARG A 237 -6.19 8.74 -9.78
C ARG A 237 -5.59 9.69 -10.82
N GLY A 238 -5.50 9.23 -12.07
CA GLY A 238 -5.09 10.05 -13.21
C GLY A 238 -3.62 9.97 -13.63
N ASP A 239 -2.81 9.09 -13.00
CA ASP A 239 -1.45 8.79 -13.43
C ASP A 239 -1.32 7.30 -13.80
N ASP A 240 -1.51 6.99 -15.08
CA ASP A 240 -1.42 5.60 -15.58
C ASP A 240 0.02 5.09 -15.59
N GLN A 241 1.02 5.95 -15.78
CA GLN A 241 2.42 5.53 -15.74
C GLN A 241 2.82 5.06 -14.33
N LEU A 242 2.47 5.83 -13.29
CA LEU A 242 2.73 5.42 -11.91
C LEU A 242 1.92 4.16 -11.55
N PHE A 243 0.68 4.07 -12.01
CA PHE A 243 -0.14 2.86 -11.84
C PHE A 243 0.58 1.63 -12.41
N ASP A 244 1.09 1.71 -13.64
CA ASP A 244 1.79 0.62 -14.29
C ASP A 244 3.10 0.28 -13.58
N VAL A 245 3.90 1.28 -13.18
CA VAL A 245 5.14 1.08 -12.40
C VAL A 245 4.84 0.33 -11.10
N VAL A 246 3.83 0.76 -10.34
CA VAL A 246 3.44 0.11 -9.09
C VAL A 246 2.93 -1.32 -9.33
N ARG A 247 2.07 -1.50 -10.34
CA ARG A 247 1.49 -2.80 -10.68
C ARG A 247 2.57 -3.81 -11.05
N TRP A 248 3.48 -3.42 -11.94
CA TRP A 248 4.53 -4.31 -12.42
C TRP A 248 5.63 -4.52 -11.40
N THR A 249 5.91 -3.55 -10.53
CA THR A 249 6.82 -3.77 -9.38
C THR A 249 6.26 -4.83 -8.43
N MET A 250 4.98 -4.75 -8.07
CA MET A 250 4.34 -5.80 -7.28
C MET A 250 4.36 -7.14 -8.02
N ASN A 251 4.04 -7.14 -9.31
CA ASN A 251 4.08 -8.35 -10.13
C ASN A 251 5.47 -9.01 -10.11
N ALA A 252 6.54 -8.22 -10.23
CA ALA A 252 7.92 -8.72 -10.23
C ALA A 252 8.28 -9.43 -8.92
N LEU A 253 7.86 -8.89 -7.76
CA LEU A 253 8.09 -9.53 -6.46
C LEU A 253 7.45 -10.92 -6.37
N PHE A 254 6.19 -11.05 -6.82
CA PHE A 254 5.48 -12.34 -6.83
C PHE A 254 5.98 -13.29 -7.93
N TRP A 255 6.31 -12.76 -9.11
CA TRP A 255 6.85 -13.53 -10.22
C TRP A 255 8.22 -14.11 -9.86
N ALA A 256 9.07 -13.34 -9.17
CA ALA A 256 10.36 -13.82 -8.68
C ALA A 256 10.18 -14.95 -7.66
N GLU A 257 9.23 -14.82 -6.72
CA GLU A 257 8.89 -15.90 -5.78
C GLU A 257 8.44 -17.16 -6.53
N ALA A 258 7.52 -17.01 -7.48
CA ALA A 258 6.98 -18.12 -8.25
C ALA A 258 8.05 -18.88 -9.06
N ASN A 259 9.10 -18.19 -9.48
CA ASN A 259 10.23 -18.74 -10.24
C ASN A 259 11.46 -19.08 -9.38
N GLY A 260 11.37 -18.98 -8.05
CA GLY A 260 12.47 -19.29 -7.13
C GLY A 260 13.68 -18.37 -7.32
N ILE A 261 13.44 -17.12 -7.71
CA ILE A 261 14.45 -16.07 -7.86
C ILE A 261 14.48 -15.28 -6.55
N THR A 262 15.65 -15.16 -5.95
CA THR A 262 15.88 -14.48 -4.67
C THR A 262 16.94 -13.41 -4.82
N ALA A 263 17.09 -12.53 -3.81
CA ALA A 263 18.16 -11.53 -3.81
C ALA A 263 19.56 -12.16 -3.97
N GLN A 264 19.77 -13.38 -3.45
CA GLN A 264 21.07 -14.05 -3.45
C GLN A 264 21.36 -14.75 -4.78
N ASN A 265 20.36 -15.24 -5.50
CA ASN A 265 20.56 -16.00 -6.74
C ASN A 265 20.20 -15.24 -8.03
N VAL A 266 19.69 -14.01 -7.95
CA VAL A 266 19.25 -13.25 -9.13
C VAL A 266 20.34 -13.07 -10.20
N ASP A 267 21.61 -12.95 -9.80
CA ASP A 267 22.74 -12.84 -10.75
C ASP A 267 22.93 -14.14 -11.55
N GLU A 268 22.83 -15.29 -10.88
CA GLU A 268 22.89 -16.61 -11.50
C GLU A 268 21.70 -16.82 -12.43
N LYS A 269 20.50 -16.45 -11.97
CA LYS A 269 19.26 -16.54 -12.74
C LYS A 269 19.28 -15.66 -13.99
N LEU A 270 19.87 -14.47 -13.91
CA LEU A 270 20.09 -13.61 -15.07
C LEU A 270 21.04 -14.29 -16.09
N ALA A 271 22.16 -14.84 -15.62
CA ALA A 271 23.14 -15.46 -16.50
C ALA A 271 22.63 -16.74 -17.18
N ALA A 272 21.99 -17.64 -16.40
CA ALA A 272 21.63 -19.00 -16.81
C ALA A 272 20.12 -19.23 -17.01
N GLY A 273 19.30 -18.20 -16.83
CA GLY A 273 17.85 -18.28 -16.95
C GLY A 273 17.36 -18.54 -18.37
N ASN A 274 16.08 -18.92 -18.48
CA ASN A 274 15.40 -19.01 -19.76
C ASN A 274 15.20 -17.61 -20.38
N PRO A 275 14.78 -17.51 -21.65
CA PRO A 275 14.60 -16.22 -22.31
C PRO A 275 13.64 -15.26 -21.59
N GLU A 276 12.57 -15.77 -20.97
CA GLU A 276 11.65 -14.95 -20.17
C GLU A 276 12.36 -14.30 -18.98
N ILE A 277 13.12 -15.07 -18.20
CA ILE A 277 13.88 -14.56 -17.05
C ILE A 277 14.88 -13.48 -17.48
N LYS A 278 15.61 -13.73 -18.57
CA LYS A 278 16.60 -12.79 -19.11
C LYS A 278 15.96 -11.47 -19.53
N ARG A 279 14.80 -11.54 -20.20
CA ARG A 279 14.04 -10.36 -20.64
C ARG A 279 13.43 -9.59 -19.47
N VAL A 280 12.81 -10.28 -18.52
CA VAL A 280 12.21 -9.65 -17.32
C VAL A 280 13.27 -8.98 -16.45
N LEU A 281 14.45 -9.59 -16.29
CA LEU A 281 15.55 -9.04 -15.50
C LEU A 281 16.41 -8.00 -16.28
N GLY A 282 16.04 -7.67 -17.52
CA GLY A 282 16.64 -6.56 -18.26
C GLY A 282 17.98 -6.88 -18.94
N GLU A 283 18.27 -8.14 -19.27
CA GLU A 283 19.36 -8.48 -20.21
C GLU A 283 19.00 -8.04 -21.63
N GLU A 284 17.72 -8.14 -21.97
CA GLU A 284 17.14 -7.67 -23.22
C GLU A 284 16.18 -6.50 -22.94
N PRO A 285 16.15 -5.46 -23.80
CA PRO A 285 15.26 -4.33 -23.61
C PRO A 285 13.79 -4.70 -23.85
N GLY A 286 12.87 -4.01 -23.19
CA GLY A 286 11.44 -4.08 -23.55
C GLY A 286 10.45 -3.85 -22.41
N PHE A 287 10.88 -4.00 -21.16
CA PHE A 287 10.01 -3.83 -19.99
C PHE A 287 10.34 -2.58 -19.16
N GLY A 288 11.43 -1.88 -19.44
CA GLY A 288 11.74 -0.59 -18.82
C GLY A 288 11.07 0.58 -19.56
N ALA A 289 11.31 0.70 -20.86
CA ALA A 289 10.90 1.87 -21.65
C ALA A 289 9.38 2.19 -21.59
N PRO A 290 8.45 1.21 -21.68
CA PRO A 290 7.01 1.50 -21.54
C PRO A 290 6.61 2.08 -20.18
N LEU A 291 7.37 1.74 -19.13
CA LEU A 291 7.19 2.27 -17.77
C LEU A 291 7.96 3.60 -17.56
N GLY A 292 8.75 4.03 -18.55
CA GLY A 292 9.71 5.11 -18.41
C GLY A 292 10.82 4.80 -17.41
N LEU A 293 11.21 3.52 -17.26
CA LEU A 293 12.26 3.05 -16.36
C LEU A 293 13.46 2.51 -17.16
N ASP A 294 14.58 2.26 -16.47
CA ASP A 294 15.70 1.47 -17.01
C ASP A 294 15.28 -0.01 -17.12
N ASP A 295 15.74 -0.74 -18.15
CA ASP A 295 15.33 -2.14 -18.35
C ASP A 295 15.75 -3.06 -17.19
N LYS A 296 16.77 -2.71 -16.39
CA LYS A 296 17.16 -3.48 -15.19
C LYS A 296 16.32 -3.18 -13.96
N TRP A 297 15.23 -2.42 -14.06
CA TRP A 297 14.43 -2.04 -12.90
C TRP A 297 13.99 -3.26 -12.05
N ALA A 298 13.50 -4.33 -12.69
CA ALA A 298 13.02 -5.52 -11.99
C ALA A 298 14.18 -6.29 -11.33
N TYR A 299 15.31 -6.43 -12.03
CA TYR A 299 16.54 -6.97 -11.47
C TYR A 299 16.98 -6.19 -10.22
N ASN A 300 17.00 -4.86 -10.29
CA ASN A 300 17.40 -4.02 -9.17
C ASN A 300 16.48 -4.22 -7.96
N VAL A 301 15.16 -4.30 -8.19
CA VAL A 301 14.16 -4.57 -7.15
C VAL A 301 14.48 -5.89 -6.46
N ILE A 302 14.58 -6.99 -7.22
CA ILE A 302 14.84 -8.32 -6.64
C ILE A 302 16.21 -8.36 -5.96
N LYS A 303 17.23 -7.71 -6.53
CA LYS A 303 18.58 -7.68 -5.95
C LYS A 303 18.62 -7.00 -4.58
N GLN A 304 17.88 -5.90 -4.42
CA GLN A 304 17.94 -5.08 -3.20
C GLN A 304 16.89 -5.45 -2.15
N MET A 305 15.74 -5.95 -2.59
CA MET A 305 14.58 -6.23 -1.74
C MET A 305 14.27 -7.71 -1.60
N GLY A 306 14.77 -8.56 -2.50
CA GLY A 306 14.33 -9.94 -2.63
C GLY A 306 12.97 -10.06 -3.33
N ASN A 307 12.44 -11.28 -3.32
CA ASN A 307 11.07 -11.55 -3.77
C ASN A 307 10.04 -11.31 -2.65
N TYR A 308 8.74 -11.52 -2.96
CA TYR A 308 7.67 -11.33 -1.98
C TYR A 308 7.81 -12.20 -0.73
N ALA A 309 8.22 -13.46 -0.86
CA ALA A 309 8.42 -14.34 0.30
C ALA A 309 9.56 -13.89 1.20
N GLU A 310 10.66 -13.36 0.64
CA GLU A 310 11.77 -12.80 1.43
C GLU A 310 11.30 -11.58 2.24
N ILE A 311 10.53 -10.67 1.61
CA ILE A 311 9.92 -9.52 2.28
C ILE A 311 8.95 -9.97 3.37
N TRP A 312 8.13 -11.00 3.10
CA TRP A 312 7.22 -11.58 4.08
C TRP A 312 7.97 -12.18 5.27
N ASP A 313 8.90 -13.10 5.02
CA ASP A 313 9.58 -13.88 6.05
C ASP A 313 10.35 -12.97 7.01
N GLN A 314 11.02 -11.94 6.49
CA GLN A 314 11.76 -10.96 7.28
C GLN A 314 10.85 -10.13 8.20
N ASN A 315 9.65 -9.76 7.74
CA ASN A 315 8.83 -8.77 8.44
C ASN A 315 7.68 -9.37 9.26
N LEU A 316 7.07 -10.43 8.75
CA LEU A 316 5.86 -11.06 9.30
C LEU A 316 6.06 -12.55 9.55
N GLY A 317 6.78 -13.24 8.69
CA GLY A 317 6.88 -14.70 8.68
C GLY A 317 7.95 -15.26 9.60
N LYS A 318 8.54 -16.37 9.15
CA LYS A 318 9.40 -17.25 9.95
C LYS A 318 10.67 -16.61 10.47
N ASP A 319 11.16 -15.52 9.85
CA ASP A 319 12.38 -14.82 10.27
C ASP A 319 12.08 -13.60 11.14
N SER A 320 10.80 -13.22 11.27
CA SER A 320 10.34 -12.17 12.18
C SER A 320 10.04 -12.71 13.58
N THR A 321 9.75 -11.82 14.54
CA THR A 321 9.23 -12.22 15.86
C THR A 321 7.74 -12.57 15.84
N LEU A 322 7.02 -12.25 14.77
CA LEU A 322 5.57 -12.45 14.68
C LEU A 322 5.21 -13.88 14.25
N LYS A 323 6.06 -14.52 13.44
CA LYS A 323 5.89 -15.90 12.95
C LYS A 323 4.51 -16.13 12.31
N VAL A 324 4.01 -15.15 11.53
CA VAL A 324 2.74 -15.24 10.82
C VAL A 324 2.87 -16.20 9.65
N GLU A 325 2.01 -17.21 9.64
CA GLU A 325 1.86 -18.13 8.52
C GLU A 325 1.32 -17.41 7.28
N ARG A 326 1.75 -17.84 6.08
CA ARG A 326 1.34 -17.18 4.82
C ARG A 326 -0.17 -17.20 4.60
N GLY A 327 -0.81 -18.35 4.81
CA GLY A 327 -2.25 -18.52 4.58
C GLY A 327 -2.69 -18.02 3.20
N MET A 328 -3.68 -17.11 3.16
CA MET A 328 -4.15 -16.48 1.92
C MET A 328 -3.05 -15.74 1.15
N ASN A 329 -1.98 -15.32 1.83
CA ASN A 329 -0.86 -14.60 1.22
C ASN A 329 0.15 -15.53 0.54
N ALA A 330 -0.02 -16.86 0.59
CA ALA A 330 0.79 -17.77 -0.22
C ALA A 330 0.53 -17.58 -1.73
N LEU A 331 1.41 -18.13 -2.57
CA LEU A 331 1.14 -18.19 -4.00
C LEU A 331 -0.04 -19.12 -4.28
N TRP A 332 -0.75 -18.88 -5.37
CA TRP A 332 -1.88 -19.71 -5.83
C TRP A 332 -1.54 -21.20 -5.95
N LYS A 333 -0.31 -21.52 -6.41
CA LYS A 333 0.18 -22.90 -6.54
C LYS A 333 0.40 -23.60 -5.19
N ASP A 334 0.49 -22.81 -4.11
CA ASP A 334 0.69 -23.26 -2.74
C ASP A 334 -0.61 -23.09 -1.90
N GLY A 335 -1.75 -22.90 -2.55
CA GLY A 335 -3.07 -22.80 -1.92
C GLY A 335 -3.46 -21.39 -1.43
N GLY A 336 -2.67 -20.37 -1.73
CA GLY A 336 -2.99 -18.97 -1.44
C GLY A 336 -3.72 -18.26 -2.58
N LEU A 337 -3.77 -16.93 -2.51
CA LEU A 337 -4.50 -16.07 -3.46
C LEU A 337 -3.59 -15.24 -4.37
N ASN A 338 -2.29 -15.20 -4.09
CA ASN A 338 -1.36 -14.38 -4.88
C ASN A 338 -1.01 -15.03 -6.21
N TYR A 339 -1.34 -14.34 -7.30
CA TYR A 339 -1.12 -14.79 -8.67
C TYR A 339 -0.31 -13.75 -9.45
N PRO A 340 0.98 -14.02 -9.77
CA PRO A 340 1.74 -13.16 -10.66
C PRO A 340 1.20 -13.26 -12.09
N PHE A 341 0.97 -12.10 -12.72
CA PHE A 341 0.57 -12.00 -14.11
C PHE A 341 1.74 -12.37 -15.05
N PRO A 342 1.42 -12.98 -16.22
CA PRO A 342 2.40 -13.19 -17.27
C PRO A 342 2.88 -11.84 -17.84
N TRP A 343 4.07 -11.85 -18.45
CA TRP A 343 4.71 -10.66 -19.00
C TRP A 343 4.43 -10.40 -20.49
N ASP A 344 3.81 -11.36 -21.20
CA ASP A 344 3.50 -11.30 -22.64
C ASP A 344 1.99 -11.25 -22.94
#